data_AF-A0A291ILF6-F1
#
_entry.id   AF-A0A291ILF6-F1
#
_cell.length_a   1.000
_cell.length_b   1.000
_cell.length_c   1.000
_cell.angle_alpha   90.00
_cell.angle_beta   90.00
_cell.angle_gamma   90.00
#
_symmetry.space_group_name_H-M   'P 1'
#
loop_
_entity.id
_entity.type
_entity.pdbx_description
1 polymer ?
#
loop_
_entity_poly.entity_id
_entity_poly.type
_entity_poly.pdbx_seq_one_letter_code
_entity_poly.pdbx_strand_id
1 'polypeptide(L)'
;MSLLSSFKKRSTLDAAIKQVAQARKSEGSKAEQLYKGAYQGFASVIADHLIVSEALYHWGFALLHEARSQQAQQAIEIYEDAISKFSFCLLTAPNYLGAAIDGGVAFMELARISPDSAKPELYKFAEDFFEKAGAIQKGSAAYNLACIYALRGDQDACLKALQTAREFGSLPDEQNILQDPDMAAVVGSQWFKDFLEELRKQPAAEDEIKEQTIDVEPRFKLEKKEDFDYYSK
;
A
#
# COMPACT_ATOMS: atom_id res chain seq x y z
N MET A 1 -30.51 11.41 0.49
CA MET A 1 -30.22 10.24 -0.37
C MET A 1 -31.09 9.08 0.06
N SER A 2 -31.57 8.25 -0.87
CA SER A 2 -32.39 7.07 -0.55
C SER A 2 -31.51 5.90 -0.15
N LEU A 3 -31.97 5.02 0.75
CA LEU A 3 -31.26 3.77 1.10
C LEU A 3 -30.92 2.96 -0.16
N LEU A 4 -31.84 2.88 -1.12
CA LEU A 4 -31.64 2.18 -2.40
C LEU A 4 -30.51 2.78 -3.24
N SER A 5 -30.33 4.12 -3.21
CA SER A 5 -29.22 4.76 -3.92
C SER A 5 -27.88 4.41 -3.28
N SER A 6 -27.79 4.38 -1.95
CA SER A 6 -26.56 4.03 -1.24
C SER A 6 -26.15 2.57 -1.47
N PHE A 7 -27.10 1.63 -1.47
CA PHE A 7 -26.82 0.22 -1.83
C PHE A 7 -26.29 0.08 -3.26
N LYS A 8 -26.87 0.81 -4.22
CA LYS A 8 -26.40 0.79 -5.61
C LYS A 8 -24.98 1.34 -5.74
N LYS A 9 -24.65 2.43 -5.03
CA LYS A 9 -23.29 3.00 -5.02
C LYS A 9 -22.28 2.04 -4.42
N ARG A 10 -22.62 1.38 -3.30
CA ARG A 10 -21.77 0.35 -2.69
C ARG A 10 -21.49 -0.80 -3.66
N SER A 11 -22.54 -1.36 -4.27
CA SER A 11 -22.38 -2.43 -5.26
C SER A 11 -21.53 -2.00 -6.47
N THR A 12 -21.63 -0.74 -6.88
CA THR A 12 -20.81 -0.18 -7.97
C THR A 12 -19.34 -0.07 -7.56
N LEU A 13 -19.06 0.38 -6.33
CA LEU A 13 -17.72 0.42 -5.77
C LEU A 13 -17.10 -0.97 -5.71
N ASP A 14 -17.83 -1.96 -5.17
CA ASP A 14 -17.33 -3.35 -5.05
C ASP A 14 -17.03 -3.96 -6.42
N ALA A 15 -17.86 -3.67 -7.43
CA ALA A 15 -17.63 -4.09 -8.81
C ALA A 15 -16.36 -3.46 -9.40
N ALA A 16 -16.14 -2.16 -9.17
CA ALA A 16 -14.93 -1.47 -9.62
C ALA A 16 -13.67 -2.05 -8.94
N ILE A 17 -13.70 -2.28 -7.63
CA ILE A 17 -12.59 -2.93 -6.90
C ILE A 17 -12.29 -4.31 -7.48
N LYS A 18 -13.32 -5.10 -7.81
CA LYS A 18 -13.16 -6.41 -8.45
C LYS A 18 -12.51 -6.28 -9.84
N GLN A 19 -12.87 -5.27 -10.63
CA GLN A 19 -12.24 -5.00 -11.92
C GLN A 19 -10.75 -4.67 -11.75
N VAL A 20 -10.37 -3.87 -10.75
CA VAL A 20 -8.95 -3.58 -10.44
C VAL A 20 -8.19 -4.86 -10.11
N ALA A 21 -8.77 -5.72 -9.25
CA ALA A 21 -8.15 -7.00 -8.91
C ALA A 21 -7.98 -7.92 -10.13
N GLN A 22 -8.90 -7.88 -11.10
CA GLN A 22 -8.79 -8.61 -12.37
C GLN A 22 -7.77 -7.96 -13.32
N ALA A 23 -7.71 -6.63 -13.38
CA ALA A 23 -6.78 -5.87 -14.21
C ALA A 23 -5.33 -6.19 -13.83
N ARG A 24 -5.03 -6.22 -12.52
CA ARG A 24 -3.72 -6.58 -11.96
C ARG A 24 -3.25 -8.00 -12.31
N LYS A 25 -4.16 -8.88 -12.75
CA LYS A 25 -3.88 -10.26 -13.17
C LYS A 25 -4.02 -10.44 -14.69
N SER A 26 -4.17 -9.35 -15.43
CA SER A 26 -4.35 -9.32 -16.88
C SER A 26 -3.25 -8.47 -17.52
N GLU A 27 -3.12 -8.54 -18.83
CA GLU A 27 -2.13 -7.77 -19.59
C GLU A 27 -2.76 -7.13 -20.84
N GLY A 28 -2.04 -6.16 -21.41
CA GLY A 28 -2.42 -5.47 -22.64
C GLY A 28 -3.83 -4.87 -22.60
N SER A 29 -4.52 -4.95 -23.73
CA SER A 29 -5.85 -4.33 -23.92
C SER A 29 -6.91 -4.81 -22.93
N LYS A 30 -6.78 -6.04 -22.41
CA LYS A 30 -7.71 -6.56 -21.38
C LYS A 30 -7.51 -5.83 -20.05
N ALA A 31 -6.26 -5.61 -19.62
CA ALA A 31 -5.98 -4.86 -18.40
C ALA A 31 -6.45 -3.41 -18.53
N GLU A 32 -6.15 -2.76 -19.64
CA GLU A 32 -6.56 -1.38 -19.94
C GLU A 32 -8.08 -1.19 -19.88
N GLN A 33 -8.84 -2.11 -20.49
CA GLN A 33 -10.32 -2.07 -20.44
C GLN A 33 -10.87 -2.24 -19.03
N LEU A 34 -10.25 -3.11 -18.22
CA LEU A 34 -10.65 -3.33 -16.83
C LEU A 34 -10.36 -2.10 -15.96
N TYR A 35 -9.19 -1.47 -16.10
CA TYR A 35 -8.88 -0.22 -15.41
C TYR A 35 -9.84 0.91 -15.80
N LYS A 36 -10.08 1.10 -17.11
CA LYS A 36 -11.04 2.10 -17.60
C LYS A 36 -12.44 1.88 -17.05
N GLY A 37 -12.91 0.63 -17.00
CA GLY A 37 -14.19 0.27 -16.38
C GLY A 37 -14.23 0.61 -14.88
N ALA A 38 -13.16 0.28 -14.14
CA ALA A 38 -13.06 0.59 -12.73
C ALA A 38 -13.10 2.11 -12.48
N TYR A 39 -12.40 2.90 -13.29
CA TYR A 39 -12.38 4.37 -13.18
C TYR A 39 -13.76 4.99 -13.37
N GLN A 40 -14.54 4.49 -14.33
CA GLN A 40 -15.93 4.90 -14.51
C GLN A 40 -16.79 4.55 -13.28
N GLY A 41 -16.56 3.37 -12.69
CA GLY A 41 -17.19 2.95 -11.44
C GLY A 41 -16.88 3.91 -10.29
N PHE A 42 -15.59 4.18 -10.02
CA PHE A 42 -15.16 5.11 -8.96
C PHE A 42 -15.69 6.53 -9.18
N ALA A 43 -15.60 7.05 -10.40
CA ALA A 43 -16.13 8.37 -10.75
C ALA A 43 -17.64 8.48 -10.47
N SER A 44 -18.39 7.41 -10.75
CA SER A 44 -19.83 7.37 -10.44
C SER A 44 -20.11 7.37 -8.94
N VAL A 45 -19.18 6.87 -8.11
CA VAL A 45 -19.34 6.75 -6.65
C VAL A 45 -18.97 8.04 -5.92
N ILE A 46 -17.99 8.80 -6.41
CA ILE A 46 -17.47 10.02 -5.75
C ILE A 46 -18.53 11.11 -5.53
N ALA A 47 -19.64 11.08 -6.26
CA ALA A 47 -20.79 11.94 -6.01
C ALA A 47 -21.52 11.66 -4.67
N ASP A 48 -21.19 10.56 -3.97
CA ASP A 48 -21.72 10.19 -2.65
C ASP A 48 -20.75 10.53 -1.53
N HIS A 49 -21.14 11.46 -0.65
CA HIS A 49 -20.29 11.95 0.44
C HIS A 49 -19.88 10.87 1.46
N LEU A 50 -20.63 9.78 1.62
CA LEU A 50 -20.37 8.80 2.68
C LEU A 50 -19.23 7.82 2.38
N ILE A 51 -18.98 7.54 1.09
CA ILE A 51 -17.96 6.55 0.66
C ILE A 51 -16.94 7.17 -0.29
N VAL A 52 -16.86 8.50 -0.32
CA VAL A 52 -15.95 9.25 -1.20
C VAL A 52 -14.49 8.90 -0.94
N SER A 53 -14.07 8.80 0.33
CA SER A 53 -12.67 8.51 0.69
C SER A 53 -12.26 7.08 0.30
N GLU A 54 -13.14 6.10 0.49
CA GLU A 54 -12.91 4.71 0.08
C GLU A 54 -12.81 4.59 -1.45
N ALA A 55 -13.70 5.27 -2.18
CA ALA A 55 -13.64 5.32 -3.65
C ALA A 55 -12.38 6.02 -4.16
N LEU A 56 -11.99 7.14 -3.55
CA LEU A 56 -10.75 7.85 -3.88
C LEU A 56 -9.52 6.98 -3.60
N TYR A 57 -9.47 6.30 -2.45
CA TYR A 57 -8.39 5.38 -2.12
C TYR A 57 -8.25 4.28 -3.18
N HIS A 58 -9.34 3.58 -3.50
CA HIS A 58 -9.27 2.48 -4.46
C HIS A 58 -8.99 2.94 -5.89
N TRP A 59 -9.39 4.16 -6.26
CA TRP A 59 -9.00 4.74 -7.54
C TRP A 59 -7.51 5.05 -7.57
N GLY A 60 -6.96 5.71 -6.55
CA GLY A 60 -5.52 5.93 -6.42
C GLY A 60 -4.71 4.62 -6.48
N PHE A 61 -5.19 3.60 -5.76
CA PHE A 61 -4.59 2.26 -5.76
C PHE A 61 -4.60 1.61 -7.15
N ALA A 62 -5.70 1.76 -7.90
CA ALA A 62 -5.79 1.25 -9.26
C ALA A 62 -4.80 1.94 -10.20
N LEU A 63 -4.70 3.27 -10.14
CA LEU A 63 -3.76 4.07 -10.93
C LEU A 63 -2.30 3.72 -10.61
N LEU A 64 -1.96 3.61 -9.32
CA LEU A 64 -0.64 3.16 -8.85
C LEU A 64 -0.25 1.81 -9.48
N HIS A 65 -1.18 0.86 -9.54
CA HIS A 65 -0.93 -0.45 -10.13
C HIS A 65 -0.94 -0.44 -11.66
N GLU A 66 -1.74 0.40 -12.31
CA GLU A 66 -1.69 0.57 -13.76
C GLU A 66 -0.35 1.15 -14.20
N ALA A 67 0.11 2.24 -13.55
CA ALA A 67 1.35 2.94 -13.87
C ALA A 67 2.59 2.03 -13.88
N ARG A 68 2.66 1.05 -12.98
CA ARG A 68 3.75 0.06 -12.90
C ARG A 68 3.91 -0.81 -14.16
N SER A 69 2.86 -0.92 -14.97
CA SER A 69 2.86 -1.68 -16.23
C SER A 69 3.03 -0.80 -17.48
N GLN A 70 3.11 0.52 -17.32
CA GLN A 70 3.21 1.48 -18.41
C GLN A 70 4.67 1.89 -18.67
N GLN A 71 4.91 2.45 -19.87
CA GLN A 71 6.21 3.06 -20.15
C GLN A 71 6.34 4.36 -19.35
N ALA A 72 7.58 4.74 -19.01
CA ALA A 72 7.87 5.85 -18.10
C ALA A 72 7.09 7.14 -18.44
N GLN A 73 7.01 7.51 -19.73
CA GLN A 73 6.31 8.73 -20.14
C GLN A 73 4.82 8.72 -19.81
N GLN A 74 4.13 7.59 -19.98
CA GLN A 74 2.71 7.46 -19.60
C GLN A 74 2.55 7.25 -18.09
N ALA A 75 3.48 6.53 -17.46
CA ALA A 75 3.43 6.23 -16.04
C ALA A 75 3.49 7.49 -15.16
N ILE A 76 4.24 8.52 -15.57
CA ILE A 76 4.34 9.80 -14.82
C ILE A 76 2.95 10.41 -14.59
N GLU A 77 2.18 10.63 -15.65
CA GLU A 77 0.84 11.25 -15.56
C GLU A 77 -0.11 10.40 -14.68
N ILE A 78 -0.02 9.08 -14.80
CA ILE A 78 -0.85 8.14 -14.01
C ILE A 78 -0.44 8.17 -12.52
N TYR A 79 0.85 8.28 -12.20
CA TYR A 79 1.31 8.43 -10.82
C TYR A 79 0.87 9.76 -10.22
N GLU A 80 0.95 10.87 -10.95
CA GLU A 80 0.44 12.18 -10.51
C GLU A 80 -1.07 12.14 -10.22
N ASP A 81 -1.82 11.43 -11.06
CA ASP A 81 -3.24 11.20 -10.84
C ASP A 81 -3.50 10.33 -9.60
N ALA A 82 -2.70 9.28 -9.38
CA ALA A 82 -2.79 8.42 -8.19
C ALA A 82 -2.54 9.23 -6.91
N ILE A 83 -1.45 10.02 -6.90
CA ILE A 83 -1.08 10.94 -5.81
C ILE A 83 -2.22 11.91 -5.52
N SER A 84 -2.86 12.47 -6.55
CA SER A 84 -4.00 13.37 -6.39
C SER A 84 -5.19 12.67 -5.72
N LYS A 85 -5.48 11.40 -6.08
CA LYS A 85 -6.56 10.64 -5.44
C LYS A 85 -6.25 10.31 -3.98
N PHE A 86 -5.02 9.92 -3.65
CA PHE A 86 -4.60 9.69 -2.26
C PHE A 86 -4.63 10.97 -1.43
N SER A 87 -4.17 12.09 -1.99
CA SER A 87 -4.20 13.40 -1.33
C SER A 87 -5.64 13.84 -1.02
N PHE A 88 -6.58 13.69 -1.97
CA PHE A 88 -7.99 13.98 -1.70
C PHE A 88 -8.64 12.98 -0.73
N CYS A 89 -8.23 11.71 -0.75
CA CYS A 89 -8.64 10.76 0.28
C CYS A 89 -8.23 11.25 1.67
N LEU A 90 -6.98 11.69 1.85
CA LEU A 90 -6.49 12.23 3.13
C LEU A 90 -7.11 13.58 3.49
N LEU A 91 -7.52 14.39 2.52
CA LEU A 91 -8.27 15.62 2.80
C LEU A 91 -9.66 15.33 3.39
N THR A 92 -10.32 14.28 2.90
CA THR A 92 -11.68 13.89 3.32
C THR A 92 -11.68 12.95 4.53
N ALA A 93 -10.63 12.14 4.70
CA ALA A 93 -10.41 11.22 5.80
C ALA A 93 -8.93 11.27 6.23
N PRO A 94 -8.53 12.22 7.10
CA PRO A 94 -7.12 12.45 7.47
C PRO A 94 -6.38 11.28 8.10
N ASN A 95 -7.11 10.29 8.63
CA ASN A 95 -6.59 9.10 9.28
C ASN A 95 -6.68 7.84 8.38
N TYR A 96 -6.83 8.00 7.06
CA TYR A 96 -6.89 6.86 6.14
C TYR A 96 -5.49 6.28 5.90
N LEU A 97 -5.11 5.30 6.72
CA LEU A 97 -3.76 4.71 6.74
C LEU A 97 -3.27 4.26 5.34
N GLY A 98 -4.12 3.53 4.60
CA GLY A 98 -3.77 3.03 3.27
C GLY A 98 -3.41 4.16 2.28
N ALA A 99 -4.12 5.30 2.33
CA ALA A 99 -3.84 6.42 1.45
C ALA A 99 -2.54 7.16 1.83
N ALA A 100 -2.20 7.20 3.12
CA ALA A 100 -0.93 7.73 3.58
C ALA A 100 0.25 6.85 3.13
N ILE A 101 0.13 5.53 3.24
CA ILE A 101 1.18 4.60 2.79
C ILE A 101 1.29 4.59 1.27
N ASP A 102 0.20 4.32 0.56
CA ASP A 102 0.22 4.15 -0.90
C ASP A 102 0.52 5.47 -1.63
N GLY A 103 0.16 6.62 -1.05
CA GLY A 103 0.57 7.93 -1.58
C GLY A 103 2.07 8.15 -1.49
N GLY A 104 2.71 7.79 -0.37
CA GLY A 104 4.16 7.84 -0.24
C GLY A 104 4.86 6.90 -1.21
N VAL A 105 4.32 5.69 -1.39
CA VAL A 105 4.80 4.73 -2.41
C VAL A 105 4.68 5.31 -3.82
N ALA A 106 3.55 5.94 -4.16
CA ALA A 106 3.36 6.56 -5.47
C ALA A 106 4.41 7.67 -5.75
N PHE A 107 4.76 8.48 -4.75
CA PHE A 107 5.86 9.45 -4.87
C PHE A 107 7.22 8.78 -5.07
N MET A 108 7.52 7.68 -4.37
CA MET A 108 8.75 6.92 -4.57
C MET A 108 8.84 6.35 -5.98
N GLU A 109 7.77 5.74 -6.48
CA GLU A 109 7.71 5.16 -7.82
C GLU A 109 7.85 6.24 -8.90
N LEU A 110 7.20 7.39 -8.73
CA LEU A 110 7.37 8.56 -9.59
C LEU A 110 8.83 9.04 -9.58
N ALA A 111 9.48 9.09 -8.42
CA ALA A 111 10.89 9.48 -8.30
C ALA A 111 11.83 8.54 -9.07
N ARG A 112 11.55 7.22 -9.11
CA ARG A 112 12.38 6.24 -9.83
C ARG A 112 12.46 6.52 -11.33
N ILE A 113 11.37 7.00 -11.92
CA ILE A 113 11.26 7.25 -13.36
C ILE A 113 11.42 8.73 -13.73
N SER A 114 11.62 9.59 -12.73
CA SER A 114 11.82 11.03 -12.91
C SER A 114 13.31 11.38 -13.04
N PRO A 115 13.64 12.55 -13.66
CA PRO A 115 15.00 13.07 -13.65
C PRO A 115 15.56 13.25 -12.24
N ASP A 116 16.88 13.08 -12.07
CA ASP A 116 17.53 13.19 -10.76
C ASP A 116 17.28 14.54 -10.07
N SER A 117 17.07 15.62 -10.83
CA SER A 117 16.76 16.93 -10.29
C SER A 117 15.40 17.02 -9.57
N ALA A 118 14.46 16.12 -9.89
CA ALA A 118 13.12 16.08 -9.26
C ALA A 118 13.09 15.19 -8.01
N LYS A 119 14.01 14.22 -7.90
CA LYS A 119 14.02 13.22 -6.83
C LYS A 119 14.02 13.80 -5.41
N PRO A 120 14.82 14.84 -5.07
CA PRO A 120 14.86 15.36 -3.70
C PRO A 120 13.50 15.82 -3.17
N GLU A 121 12.72 16.52 -4.02
CA GLU A 121 11.39 17.02 -3.70
C GLU A 121 10.36 15.88 -3.64
N LEU A 122 10.38 14.96 -4.61
CA LEU A 122 9.50 13.79 -4.59
C LEU A 122 9.73 12.91 -3.35
N TYR A 123 10.98 12.71 -2.94
CA TYR A 123 11.30 12.02 -1.69
C TYR A 123 10.81 12.79 -0.46
N LYS A 124 10.68 14.12 -0.52
CA LYS A 124 10.18 14.91 0.61
C LYS A 124 8.68 14.72 0.76
N PHE A 125 7.96 14.73 -0.35
CA PHE A 125 6.53 14.41 -0.34
C PHE A 125 6.27 12.95 0.08
N ALA A 126 7.10 12.00 -0.37
CA ALA A 126 7.00 10.62 0.10
C ALA A 126 7.18 10.51 1.63
N GLU A 127 8.21 11.16 2.17
CA GLU A 127 8.46 11.25 3.61
C GLU A 127 7.25 11.82 4.37
N ASP A 128 6.67 12.94 3.92
CA ASP A 128 5.51 13.57 4.58
C ASP A 128 4.29 12.61 4.65
N PHE A 129 4.09 11.81 3.60
CA PHE A 129 3.05 10.78 3.56
C PHE A 129 3.33 9.63 4.53
N PHE A 130 4.58 9.15 4.60
CA PHE A 130 4.96 8.09 5.53
C PHE A 130 4.98 8.55 7.00
N GLU A 131 5.39 9.78 7.28
CA GLU A 131 5.28 10.38 8.61
C GLU A 131 3.81 10.48 9.05
N LYS A 132 2.92 10.88 8.14
CA LYS A 132 1.48 10.86 8.39
C LYS A 132 0.96 9.45 8.66
N ALA A 133 1.43 8.43 7.94
CA ALA A 133 1.10 7.03 8.21
C ALA A 133 1.56 6.63 9.63
N GLY A 134 2.79 6.97 9.99
CA GLY A 134 3.35 6.74 11.33
C GLY A 134 2.59 7.46 12.45
N ALA A 135 2.02 8.63 12.18
CA ALA A 135 1.17 9.37 13.12
C ALA A 135 -0.21 8.71 13.30
N ILE A 136 -0.73 8.02 12.29
CA ILE A 136 -1.98 7.25 12.35
C ILE A 136 -1.74 5.92 13.06
N GLN A 137 -0.68 5.21 12.68
CA GLN A 137 -0.27 3.94 13.24
C GLN A 137 1.26 3.88 13.32
N LYS A 138 1.79 3.93 14.54
CA LYS A 138 3.24 3.91 14.78
C LYS A 138 3.88 2.69 14.10
N GLY A 139 4.94 2.94 13.33
CA GLY A 139 5.70 1.90 12.63
C GLY A 139 5.16 1.48 11.25
N SER A 140 3.95 1.89 10.85
CA SER A 140 3.28 1.38 9.63
C SER A 140 4.03 1.63 8.31
N ALA A 141 4.88 2.67 8.27
CA ALA A 141 5.70 3.04 7.12
C ALA A 141 7.19 3.25 7.49
N ALA A 142 7.62 2.70 8.63
CA ALA A 142 8.97 2.93 9.15
C ALA A 142 10.06 2.39 8.21
N TYR A 143 9.82 1.24 7.56
CA TYR A 143 10.76 0.73 6.57
C TYR A 143 10.82 1.63 5.33
N ASN A 144 9.69 2.14 4.83
CA ASN A 144 9.69 3.08 3.72
C ASN A 144 10.43 4.39 4.05
N LEU A 145 10.31 4.89 5.28
CA LEU A 145 11.12 6.02 5.76
C LEU A 145 12.62 5.67 5.74
N ALA A 146 12.99 4.47 6.19
CA ALA A 146 14.38 4.02 6.12
C ALA A 146 14.92 4.03 4.68
N CYS A 147 14.13 3.58 3.69
CA CYS A 147 14.49 3.63 2.27
C CYS A 147 14.72 5.07 1.79
N ILE A 148 13.83 6.02 2.15
CA ILE A 148 14.02 7.45 1.82
C ILE A 148 15.31 8.01 2.44
N TYR A 149 15.58 7.71 3.70
CA TYR A 149 16.80 8.16 4.37
C TYR A 149 18.06 7.55 3.77
N ALA A 150 18.03 6.26 3.40
CA ALA A 150 19.13 5.61 2.68
C ALA A 150 19.40 6.28 1.32
N LEU A 151 18.35 6.54 0.53
CA LEU A 151 18.44 7.24 -0.76
C LEU A 151 19.02 8.67 -0.64
N ARG A 152 18.83 9.32 0.51
CA ARG A 152 19.37 10.65 0.82
C ARG A 152 20.73 10.64 1.51
N GLY A 153 21.23 9.48 1.89
CA GLY A 153 22.48 9.33 2.63
C GLY A 153 22.40 9.72 4.12
N ASP A 154 21.19 9.82 4.68
CA ASP A 154 20.99 10.10 6.12
C ASP A 154 21.05 8.79 6.92
N GLN A 155 22.26 8.43 7.34
CA GLN A 155 22.52 7.16 8.02
C GLN A 155 21.82 7.07 9.38
N ASP A 156 21.85 8.14 10.17
CA ASP A 156 21.27 8.15 11.52
C ASP A 156 19.74 8.04 11.47
N ALA A 157 19.10 8.75 10.54
CA ALA A 157 17.65 8.64 10.34
C ALA A 157 17.27 7.26 9.78
N CYS A 158 18.06 6.72 8.83
CA CYS A 158 17.85 5.39 8.28
C CYS A 158 17.90 4.31 9.37
N LEU A 159 18.94 4.30 10.22
CA LEU A 159 19.07 3.34 11.30
C LEU A 159 17.90 3.43 12.31
N LYS A 160 17.51 4.64 12.71
CA LYS A 160 16.36 4.84 13.62
C LYS A 160 15.05 4.32 13.01
N ALA A 161 14.86 4.54 11.72
CA ALA A 161 13.68 4.07 11.00
C ALA A 161 13.67 2.53 10.88
N LEU A 162 14.82 1.89 10.61
CA LEU A 162 14.96 0.43 10.63
C LEU A 162 14.68 -0.17 12.01
N GLN A 163 15.18 0.45 13.08
CA GLN A 163 14.91 0.05 14.45
C GLN A 163 13.41 0.16 14.78
N THR A 164 12.76 1.25 14.33
CA THR A 164 11.31 1.41 14.48
C THR A 164 10.55 0.35 13.69
N ALA A 165 10.97 0.05 12.46
CA ALA A 165 10.33 -0.99 11.66
C ALA A 165 10.44 -2.37 12.33
N ARG A 166 11.60 -2.67 12.93
CA ARG A 166 11.81 -3.88 13.74
C ARG A 166 10.88 -3.91 14.96
N GLU A 167 10.84 -2.83 15.74
CA GLU A 167 10.06 -2.73 16.98
C GLU A 167 8.56 -2.94 16.73
N PHE A 168 8.04 -2.45 15.59
CA PHE A 168 6.61 -2.49 15.26
C PHE A 168 6.24 -3.58 14.24
N GLY A 169 7.16 -4.49 13.90
CA GLY A 169 6.87 -5.62 13.03
C GLY A 169 6.63 -5.27 11.55
N SER A 170 7.10 -4.11 11.09
CA SER A 170 7.03 -3.69 9.67
C SER A 170 8.36 -3.88 8.93
N LEU A 171 9.37 -4.44 9.58
CA LEU A 171 10.66 -4.77 8.96
C LEU A 171 10.50 -6.00 8.04
N PRO A 172 10.90 -5.90 6.75
CA PRO A 172 10.97 -7.08 5.88
C PRO A 172 12.02 -8.08 6.36
N ASP A 173 12.00 -9.29 5.80
CA ASP A 173 13.09 -10.25 6.04
C ASP A 173 14.43 -9.72 5.49
N GLU A 174 15.51 -10.23 6.06
CA GLU A 174 16.86 -9.80 5.75
C GLU A 174 17.19 -9.88 4.25
N GLN A 175 16.73 -10.94 3.56
CA GLN A 175 17.03 -11.11 2.13
C GLN A 175 16.36 -10.00 1.31
N ASN A 176 15.10 -9.68 1.61
CA ASN A 176 14.40 -8.58 0.96
C ASN A 176 15.08 -7.23 1.21
N ILE A 177 15.57 -6.97 2.44
CA ILE A 177 16.28 -5.73 2.74
C ILE A 177 17.60 -5.63 1.96
N LEU A 178 18.38 -6.72 1.90
CA LEU A 178 19.66 -6.76 1.19
C LEU A 178 19.52 -6.59 -0.33
N GLN A 179 18.36 -6.95 -0.88
CA GLN A 179 18.06 -6.85 -2.31
C GLN A 179 17.32 -5.56 -2.68
N ASP A 180 16.87 -4.76 -1.70
CA ASP A 180 16.17 -3.50 -1.95
C ASP A 180 17.13 -2.47 -2.59
N PRO A 181 16.86 -2.02 -3.83
CA PRO A 181 17.65 -0.98 -4.48
C PRO A 181 17.77 0.32 -3.68
N ASP A 182 16.77 0.66 -2.87
CA ASP A 182 16.78 1.90 -2.07
C ASP A 182 17.76 1.80 -0.89
N MET A 183 18.08 0.58 -0.47
CA MET A 183 19.03 0.32 0.61
C MET A 183 20.46 0.11 0.10
N ALA A 184 20.69 0.09 -1.22
CA ALA A 184 21.98 -0.25 -1.82
C ALA A 184 23.14 0.62 -1.30
N ALA A 185 22.89 1.89 -0.99
CA ALA A 185 23.90 2.81 -0.47
C ALA A 185 24.36 2.47 0.96
N VAL A 186 23.54 1.75 1.75
CA VAL A 186 23.80 1.50 3.17
C VAL A 186 24.23 0.07 3.47
N VAL A 187 23.89 -0.92 2.62
CA VAL A 187 24.18 -2.35 2.84
C VAL A 187 25.67 -2.64 3.13
N GLY A 188 26.59 -1.89 2.52
CA GLY A 188 28.03 -2.07 2.72
C GLY A 188 28.60 -1.49 4.02
N SER A 189 27.86 -0.62 4.70
CA SER A 189 28.32 0.12 5.87
C SER A 189 28.44 -0.78 7.11
N GLN A 190 29.32 -0.41 8.04
CA GLN A 190 29.50 -1.20 9.27
C GLN A 190 28.26 -1.15 10.15
N TRP A 191 27.67 0.03 10.36
CA TRP A 191 26.47 0.19 11.19
C TRP A 191 25.29 -0.66 10.70
N PHE A 192 25.14 -0.82 9.39
CA PHE A 192 24.06 -1.63 8.83
C PHE A 192 24.31 -3.13 9.04
N LYS A 193 25.56 -3.57 8.91
CA LYS A 193 25.95 -4.95 9.23
C LYS A 193 25.75 -5.25 10.72
N ASP A 194 26.07 -4.31 11.59
CA ASP A 194 25.87 -4.43 13.04
C ASP A 194 24.36 -4.56 13.35
N PHE A 195 23.51 -3.74 12.72
CA PHE A 195 22.05 -3.85 12.83
C PHE A 195 21.53 -5.23 12.41
N LEU A 196 21.99 -5.78 11.28
CA LEU A 196 21.59 -7.13 10.85
C LEU A 196 22.11 -8.22 11.78
N GLU A 197 23.32 -8.08 12.32
CA GLU A 197 23.84 -9.02 13.32
C GLU A 197 22.99 -9.03 14.60
N GLU A 198 22.55 -7.85 15.07
CA GLU A 198 21.62 -7.72 16.18
C GLU A 198 20.24 -8.30 15.89
N LEU A 199 19.78 -8.21 14.65
CA LEU A 199 18.52 -8.82 14.21
C LEU A 199 18.59 -10.34 14.32
N ARG A 200 19.68 -10.96 13.85
CA ARG A 200 19.87 -12.43 13.91
C ARG A 200 19.99 -12.99 15.32
N LYS A 201 20.45 -12.18 16.29
CA LYS A 201 20.60 -12.58 17.70
C LYS A 201 19.27 -12.71 18.45
N GLN A 202 18.22 -12.09 17.94
CA GLN A 202 16.87 -12.19 18.51
C GLN A 202 15.99 -12.93 17.50
N PRO A 203 15.82 -14.27 17.62
CA PRO A 203 14.84 -14.94 16.79
C PRO A 203 13.48 -14.26 16.99
N ALA A 204 12.72 -14.13 15.91
CA ALA A 204 11.34 -13.67 15.97
C ALA A 204 10.65 -14.42 17.12
N ALA A 205 9.99 -13.70 18.02
CA ALA A 205 9.16 -14.36 19.02
C ALA A 205 8.20 -15.27 18.24
N GLU A 206 8.41 -16.58 18.34
CA GLU A 206 7.40 -17.54 17.98
C GLU A 206 6.26 -17.23 18.94
N ASP A 207 5.25 -16.52 18.47
CA ASP A 207 3.97 -16.50 19.14
C ASP A 207 3.53 -17.97 19.21
N GLU A 208 3.79 -18.62 20.35
CA GLU A 208 3.13 -19.85 20.74
C GLU A 208 1.63 -19.54 20.65
N ILE A 209 1.01 -19.93 19.52
CA ILE A 209 -0.43 -20.04 19.43
C ILE A 209 -0.79 -21.14 20.42
N LYS A 210 -1.03 -20.74 21.67
CA LYS A 210 -1.70 -21.59 22.65
C LYS A 210 -3.10 -21.78 22.10
N GLU A 211 -3.30 -22.93 21.48
CA GLU A 211 -4.58 -23.44 21.01
C GLU A 211 -5.53 -23.48 22.22
N GLN A 212 -6.20 -22.36 22.48
CA GLN A 212 -7.32 -22.36 23.39
C GLN A 212 -8.46 -23.02 22.63
N THR A 213 -8.69 -24.29 22.94
CA THR A 213 -9.91 -25.00 22.55
C THR A 213 -11.09 -24.30 23.22
N ILE A 214 -11.69 -23.35 22.51
CA ILE A 214 -12.96 -22.77 22.93
C ILE A 214 -14.04 -23.77 22.53
N ASP A 215 -14.43 -24.62 23.48
CA ASP A 215 -15.58 -25.51 23.34
C ASP A 215 -16.86 -24.67 23.45
N VAL A 216 -17.31 -24.14 22.32
CA VAL A 216 -18.63 -23.53 22.20
C VAL A 216 -19.46 -24.41 21.28
N GLU A 217 -20.42 -25.14 21.84
CA GLU A 217 -21.48 -25.76 21.04
C GLU A 217 -22.18 -24.68 20.19
N PRO A 218 -22.16 -24.80 18.84
CA PRO A 218 -22.81 -23.82 17.99
C PRO A 218 -24.34 -23.91 18.14
N ARG A 219 -24.95 -22.85 18.68
CA ARG A 219 -26.41 -22.75 18.88
C ARG A 219 -27.22 -22.50 17.60
N PHE A 220 -26.63 -22.60 16.42
CA PHE A 220 -27.32 -22.39 15.15
C PHE A 220 -26.98 -23.50 14.15
N LYS A 221 -27.99 -24.28 13.77
CA LYS A 221 -27.92 -25.22 12.65
C LYS A 221 -27.96 -24.41 11.35
N LEU A 222 -26.81 -24.23 10.71
CA LEU A 222 -26.73 -23.80 9.32
C LEU A 222 -27.11 -24.99 8.43
N GLU A 223 -28.16 -24.83 7.62
CA GLU A 223 -28.46 -25.77 6.54
C GLU A 223 -27.33 -25.68 5.49
N LYS A 224 -26.71 -26.83 5.18
CA LYS A 224 -25.72 -26.94 4.10
C LYS A 224 -26.38 -26.59 2.77
N LYS A 225 -26.00 -25.48 2.15
CA LYS A 225 -26.17 -25.26 0.72
C LYS A 225 -24.81 -25.39 0.05
N GLU A 226 -24.71 -26.45 -0.75
CA GLU A 226 -23.83 -26.75 -1.88
C GLU A 226 -22.39 -26.22 -1.84
N ASP A 227 -21.46 -27.18 -1.84
CA ASP A 227 -20.01 -26.97 -1.91
C ASP A 227 -19.62 -26.25 -3.20
N PHE A 228 -19.21 -24.97 -3.09
CA PHE A 228 -18.53 -24.26 -4.16
C PHE A 228 -17.03 -24.52 -4.06
N ASP A 229 -16.51 -25.35 -4.96
CA ASP A 229 -15.07 -25.57 -5.12
C ASP A 229 -14.41 -24.37 -5.84
N TYR A 230 -13.68 -23.56 -5.07
CA TYR A 230 -13.00 -22.37 -5.55
C TYR A 230 -11.63 -22.67 -6.22
N TYR A 231 -11.25 -23.94 -6.41
CA TYR A 231 -9.91 -24.33 -6.90
C TYR A 231 -9.89 -25.30 -8.09
N SER A 232 -10.97 -25.41 -8.87
CA SER A 232 -10.88 -26.08 -10.18
C SER A 232 -9.99 -25.26 -11.14
N LYS A 233 -8.85 -25.86 -11.51
CA LYS A 233 -7.74 -25.32 -12.34
C LYS A 233 -8.15 -24.72 -13.67
#